data_AF-A0A1V6NMM4-F1
#
_entry.id   AF-A0A1V6NMM4-F1
#
_cell.length_a   1.000
_cell.length_b   1.000
_cell.length_c   1.000
_cell.angle_alpha   90.00
_cell.angle_beta   90.00
_cell.angle_gamma   90.00
#
_symmetry.space_group_name_H-M   'P 1'
#
loop_
_entity.id
_entity.type
_entity.pdbx_description
1 polymer ?
#
loop_
_entity_poly.entity_id
_entity_poly.type
_entity_poly.pdbx_seq_one_letter_code
_entity_poly.pdbx_strand_id
1 'polypeptide(L)'
;MSEARIEQKGPFGRYYWNSMQPSDVSDPNHWLQAASPQEKRDRVLKAIGGMPAELREIFEQTPVEGIRPESHVWRDIELDSLPVDRVILVGDAAHAMTPFREGGYHTLIDTLLLGSIFRDMNTGAKLKDPAKFESGHFRQSHRSPVGV
;
A
#
# COMPACT_ATOMS: atom_id res chain seq x y z
N MET A 1 -7.92 6.17 -8.07
CA MET A 1 -7.57 4.76 -8.31
C MET A 1 -8.64 4.14 -9.19
N SER A 2 -8.25 3.21 -10.05
CA SER A 2 -9.12 2.34 -10.83
C SER A 2 -8.49 0.95 -10.80
N GLU A 3 -9.17 -0.01 -10.17
CA GLU A 3 -8.88 -1.45 -10.30
C GLU A 3 -9.84 -1.99 -11.35
N ALA A 4 -9.48 -3.04 -12.10
CA ALA A 4 -10.39 -3.69 -13.03
C ALA A 4 -10.16 -5.19 -13.15
N ARG A 5 -11.24 -5.92 -13.45
CA ARG A 5 -11.29 -7.38 -13.57
C ARG A 5 -11.59 -7.77 -15.02
N ILE A 6 -10.75 -8.59 -15.61
CA ILE A 6 -10.99 -9.24 -16.90
C ILE A 6 -11.25 -10.72 -16.65
N GLU A 7 -12.39 -11.25 -17.12
CA GLU A 7 -12.69 -12.69 -17.14
C GLU A 7 -12.64 -13.21 -18.58
N GLN A 8 -11.72 -14.12 -18.90
CA GLN A 8 -11.72 -14.91 -20.13
C GLN A 8 -11.56 -16.41 -19.84
N LYS A 9 -12.20 -17.26 -20.64
CA LYS A 9 -12.25 -18.73 -20.49
C LYS A 9 -10.98 -19.43 -21.04
N GLY A 10 -10.04 -19.76 -20.14
CA GLY A 10 -8.75 -20.44 -20.32
C GLY A 10 -7.96 -20.36 -19.00
N PRO A 11 -6.84 -21.08 -18.74
CA PRO A 11 -6.23 -21.18 -17.39
C PRO A 11 -6.14 -19.80 -16.72
N PHE A 12 -6.99 -19.62 -15.71
CA PHE A 12 -7.54 -18.31 -15.36
C PHE A 12 -6.58 -17.55 -14.44
N GLY A 13 -5.93 -16.51 -14.98
CA GLY A 13 -5.30 -15.47 -14.18
C GLY A 13 -6.30 -14.35 -13.89
N ARG A 14 -6.40 -13.91 -12.64
CA ARG A 14 -7.05 -12.63 -12.33
C ARG A 14 -6.01 -11.54 -12.47
N TYR A 15 -6.19 -10.69 -13.46
CA TYR A 15 -5.35 -9.53 -13.67
C TYR A 15 -5.96 -8.33 -12.97
N TYR A 16 -5.09 -7.54 -12.34
CA TYR A 16 -5.43 -6.26 -11.73
C TYR A 16 -4.31 -5.28 -12.05
N TRP A 17 -4.64 -3.99 -12.04
CA TRP A 17 -3.67 -2.92 -12.20
C TRP A 17 -4.03 -1.77 -11.29
N ASN A 18 -3.01 -0.97 -10.95
CA ASN A 18 -3.17 0.26 -10.20
C ASN A 18 -2.47 1.39 -10.94
N SER A 19 -3.19 2.46 -11.24
CA SER A 19 -2.58 3.74 -11.66
C SER A 19 -2.44 4.64 -10.44
N MET A 20 -1.20 4.82 -9.99
CA MET A 20 -0.87 5.63 -8.82
C MET A 20 -0.01 6.81 -9.24
N GLN A 21 -0.37 7.99 -8.74
CA GLN A 21 0.32 9.25 -9.01
C GLN A 21 0.35 10.06 -7.71
N PRO A 22 1.46 10.76 -7.41
CA PRO A 22 1.47 11.78 -6.37
C PRO A 22 0.40 12.83 -6.68
N SER A 23 -0.37 13.24 -5.68
CA SER A 23 -1.42 14.24 -5.84
C SER A 23 -1.74 14.87 -4.50
N ASP A 24 -2.02 16.17 -4.50
CA ASP A 24 -2.57 16.84 -3.32
C ASP A 24 -4.07 16.59 -3.24
N VAL A 25 -4.43 15.41 -2.73
CA VAL A 25 -5.82 15.01 -2.53
C VAL A 25 -6.49 15.69 -1.33
N SER A 26 -5.76 16.55 -0.61
CA SER A 26 -6.35 17.36 0.47
C SER A 26 -7.22 18.50 -0.06
N ASP A 27 -7.05 18.86 -1.33
CA ASP A 27 -7.93 19.80 -2.03
C ASP A 27 -9.36 19.22 -2.13
N PRO A 28 -10.38 19.87 -1.55
CA PRO A 28 -11.77 19.42 -1.65
C PRO A 28 -12.30 19.39 -3.10
N ASN A 29 -11.68 20.13 -4.01
CA ASN A 29 -12.04 20.16 -5.44
C ASN A 29 -11.20 19.20 -6.29
N HIS A 30 -10.41 18.33 -5.66
CA HIS A 30 -9.56 17.40 -6.38
C HIS A 30 -10.38 16.47 -7.28
N TRP A 31 -10.01 16.37 -8.56
CA TRP A 31 -10.79 15.66 -9.60
C TRP A 31 -11.19 14.22 -9.22
N LEU A 32 -10.34 13.51 -8.45
CA LEU A 32 -10.63 12.14 -7.95
C LEU A 32 -11.88 12.03 -7.07
N GLN A 33 -12.37 13.15 -6.51
CA GLN A 33 -13.58 13.22 -5.67
C GLN A 33 -14.87 13.13 -6.50
N ALA A 34 -14.85 13.66 -7.73
CA ALA A 34 -16.05 13.77 -8.57
C ALA A 34 -15.96 12.96 -9.88
N ALA A 35 -14.77 12.48 -10.26
CA ALA A 35 -14.57 11.80 -11.52
C ALA A 35 -15.32 10.47 -11.61
N SER A 36 -16.09 10.33 -12.69
CA SER A 36 -16.74 9.09 -13.09
C SER A 36 -15.71 7.99 -13.43
N PRO A 37 -16.11 6.71 -13.40
CA PRO A 37 -15.28 5.60 -13.86
C PRO A 37 -14.73 5.79 -15.29
N GLN A 38 -15.53 6.36 -16.18
CA GLN A 38 -15.13 6.66 -17.56
C GLN A 38 -14.00 7.70 -17.60
N GLU A 39 -14.15 8.83 -16.90
CA GLU A 39 -13.14 9.88 -16.85
C GLU A 39 -11.82 9.39 -16.24
N LYS A 40 -11.89 8.51 -15.23
CA LYS A 40 -10.71 7.85 -14.67
C LYS A 40 -10.02 6.97 -15.72
N ARG A 41 -10.78 6.14 -16.44
CA ARG A 41 -10.26 5.27 -17.50
C ARG A 41 -9.58 6.08 -18.61
N ASP A 42 -10.26 7.11 -19.12
CA ASP A 42 -9.74 7.93 -20.21
C ASP A 42 -8.46 8.67 -19.81
N ARG A 43 -8.39 9.15 -18.57
CA ARG A 43 -7.17 9.76 -18.05
C ARG A 43 -6.00 8.77 -17.99
N VAL A 44 -6.25 7.54 -17.54
CA VAL A 44 -5.22 6.49 -17.50
C VAL A 44 -4.77 6.12 -18.91
N LEU A 45 -5.70 5.87 -19.83
CA LEU A 45 -5.39 5.55 -21.22
C LEU A 45 -4.56 6.65 -21.90
N LYS A 46 -4.89 7.91 -21.63
CA LYS A 46 -4.09 9.06 -22.09
C LYS A 46 -2.68 9.05 -21.49
N ALA A 47 -2.53 8.75 -20.20
CA ALA A 47 -1.24 8.75 -19.52
C ALA A 47 -0.31 7.64 -20.01
N ILE A 48 -0.85 6.46 -20.34
CA ILE A 48 -0.07 5.31 -20.80
C ILE A 48 0.16 5.29 -22.32
N GLY A 49 -0.39 6.24 -23.09
CA GLY A 49 -0.39 6.20 -24.56
C GLY A 49 0.99 6.08 -25.21
N GLY A 50 2.07 6.46 -24.51
CA GLY A 50 3.45 6.29 -24.97
C GLY A 50 4.08 4.92 -24.66
N MET A 51 3.39 4.02 -23.97
CA MET A 51 3.90 2.69 -23.61
C MET A 51 3.76 1.70 -24.79
N PRO A 52 4.64 0.68 -24.87
CA PRO A 52 4.49 -0.45 -25.79
C PRO A 52 3.09 -1.07 -25.72
N ALA A 53 2.58 -1.57 -26.86
CA ALA A 53 1.21 -2.06 -26.98
C ALA A 53 0.94 -3.22 -26.00
N GLU A 54 1.93 -4.07 -25.76
CA GLU A 54 1.88 -5.22 -24.85
C GLU A 54 1.66 -4.78 -23.39
N LEU A 55 2.15 -3.59 -23.00
CA LEU A 55 1.94 -3.05 -21.65
C LEU A 55 0.61 -2.29 -21.52
N ARG A 56 0.04 -1.82 -22.64
CA ARG A 56 -1.25 -1.12 -22.65
C ARG A 56 -2.45 -2.07 -22.71
N GLU A 57 -2.25 -3.28 -23.21
CA GLU A 57 -3.30 -4.28 -23.46
C GLU A 57 -4.28 -4.42 -22.29
N ILE A 58 -3.76 -4.59 -21.06
CA ILE A 58 -4.60 -4.78 -19.86
C ILE A 58 -5.48 -3.55 -19.54
N PHE A 59 -4.98 -2.34 -19.77
CA PHE A 59 -5.71 -1.10 -19.53
C PHE A 59 -6.79 -0.89 -20.59
N GLU A 60 -6.50 -1.26 -21.84
CA GLU A 60 -7.42 -1.13 -22.96
C GLU A 60 -8.56 -2.15 -22.89
N GLN A 61 -8.23 -3.40 -22.54
CA GLN A 61 -9.20 -4.49 -22.36
C GLN A 61 -10.05 -4.37 -21.09
N THR A 62 -9.63 -3.51 -20.16
CA THR A 62 -10.40 -3.21 -18.96
C THR A 62 -11.72 -2.50 -19.34
N PRO A 63 -12.88 -3.10 -19.05
CA PRO A 63 -14.17 -2.45 -19.26
C PRO A 63 -14.39 -1.36 -18.19
N VAL A 64 -15.25 -0.39 -18.48
CA VAL A 64 -15.53 0.74 -17.57
C VAL A 64 -16.18 0.25 -16.29
N GLU A 65 -17.00 -0.79 -16.37
CA GLU A 65 -17.62 -1.49 -15.23
C GLU A 65 -16.59 -2.17 -14.34
N GLY A 66 -15.41 -2.47 -14.89
CA GLY A 66 -14.27 -2.94 -14.13
C GLY A 66 -13.73 -1.85 -13.21
N ILE A 67 -13.79 -0.57 -13.60
CA ILE A 67 -13.19 0.57 -12.92
C ILE A 67 -13.94 0.91 -11.63
N ARG A 68 -13.23 0.83 -10.49
CA ARG A 68 -13.80 1.21 -9.20
C ARG A 68 -14.22 2.70 -9.12
N PRO A 69 -15.46 3.00 -8.66
CA PRO A 69 -15.93 4.37 -8.50
C PRO A 69 -15.24 5.08 -7.33
N GLU A 70 -14.79 4.36 -6.31
CA GLU A 70 -14.03 4.95 -5.21
C GLU A 70 -12.58 5.24 -5.61
N SER A 71 -12.02 6.29 -5.05
CA SER A 71 -10.59 6.59 -5.13
C SER A 71 -9.96 6.34 -3.78
N HIS A 72 -9.01 5.41 -3.69
CA HIS A 72 -8.27 5.21 -2.47
C HIS A 72 -7.11 6.21 -2.36
N VAL A 73 -7.01 6.88 -1.21
CA VAL A 73 -5.90 7.75 -0.85
C VAL A 73 -4.96 6.96 0.04
N TRP A 74 -3.78 6.62 -0.49
CA TRP A 74 -2.74 5.99 0.29
C TRP A 74 -1.92 7.03 1.04
N ARG A 75 -1.62 6.75 2.30
CA ARG A 75 -0.73 7.54 3.14
C ARG A 75 0.26 6.60 3.79
N ASP A 76 1.52 7.00 3.80
CA ASP A 76 2.50 6.39 4.67
C ASP A 76 2.31 6.98 6.08
N ILE A 77 2.35 6.14 7.12
CA ILE A 77 2.36 6.57 8.51
C ILE A 77 3.77 6.33 9.07
N GLU A 78 4.35 7.39 9.61
CA GLU A 78 5.57 7.37 10.40
C GLU A 78 5.23 7.90 11.79
N LEU A 79 5.27 7.01 12.79
CA LEU A 79 5.09 7.39 14.19
C LEU A 79 6.46 7.65 14.80
N ASP A 80 6.61 8.79 15.50
CA ASP A 80 7.86 9.12 16.21
C ASP A 80 8.15 8.12 17.34
N SER A 81 7.11 7.56 17.95
CA SER A 81 7.19 6.53 18.99
C SER A 81 5.87 5.76 19.12
N LEU A 82 5.95 4.54 19.65
CA LEU A 82 4.77 3.74 19.97
C LEU A 82 4.35 3.96 21.43
N PRO A 83 3.04 3.92 21.74
CA PRO A 83 2.57 4.01 23.12
C PRO A 83 3.11 2.83 23.94
N VAL A 84 3.73 3.13 25.08
CA VAL A 84 4.26 2.12 26.02
C VAL A 84 3.22 1.86 27.11
N ASP A 85 2.23 1.03 26.81
CA ASP A 85 1.20 0.61 27.76
C ASP A 85 0.74 -0.83 27.45
N ARG A 86 -0.36 -1.28 28.07
CA ARG A 86 -1.06 -2.54 27.79
C ARG A 86 -1.79 -2.53 26.43
N VAL A 87 -1.54 -1.51 25.62
CA VAL A 87 -2.08 -1.34 24.27
C VAL A 87 -0.91 -1.39 23.29
N ILE A 88 -1.03 -2.20 22.25
CA ILE A 88 0.00 -2.38 21.22
C ILE A 88 -0.62 -2.04 19.87
N LEU A 89 0.10 -1.25 19.07
CA LEU A 89 -0.23 -0.99 17.67
C LEU A 89 0.61 -1.92 16.79
N VAL A 90 0.00 -2.52 15.77
CA VAL A 90 0.66 -3.43 14.81
C VAL A 90 0.15 -3.18 13.39
N GLY A 91 0.95 -3.54 12.40
CA GLY A 91 0.58 -3.38 10.98
C GLY A 91 0.23 -1.94 10.62
N ASP A 92 -0.80 -1.75 9.79
CA ASP A 92 -1.21 -0.43 9.31
C ASP A 92 -1.57 0.57 10.44
N ALA A 93 -1.90 0.09 11.64
CA ALA A 93 -2.14 0.98 12.79
C ALA A 93 -0.85 1.59 13.36
N ALA A 94 0.31 0.97 13.12
CA ALA A 94 1.62 1.42 13.58
C ALA A 94 2.47 1.99 12.43
N HIS A 95 2.35 1.43 11.23
CA HIS A 95 3.21 1.72 10.08
C HIS A 95 2.51 1.49 8.74
N ALA A 96 1.34 2.11 8.53
CA ALA A 96 0.68 2.07 7.21
C ALA A 96 1.65 2.47 6.10
N MET A 97 1.65 1.68 5.03
CA MET A 97 2.53 1.87 3.89
C MET A 97 1.73 1.80 2.59
N THR A 98 2.16 2.58 1.62
CA THR A 98 1.75 2.44 0.22
C THR A 98 1.93 0.99 -0.27
N PRO A 99 0.95 0.42 -1.01
CA PRO A 99 0.85 -1.01 -1.31
C PRO A 99 1.94 -1.57 -2.24
N PHE A 100 2.82 -0.72 -2.77
CA PHE A 100 4.03 -1.16 -3.48
C PHE A 100 5.20 -1.47 -2.55
N ARG A 101 5.03 -1.19 -1.25
CA ARG A 101 5.97 -1.56 -0.20
C ARG A 101 5.54 -2.86 0.47
N GLU A 102 6.28 -3.25 1.49
CA GLU A 102 6.19 -4.55 2.15
C GLU A 102 5.26 -4.56 3.39
N GLY A 103 4.18 -3.76 3.39
CA GLY A 103 3.30 -3.59 4.56
C GLY A 103 2.77 -4.88 5.18
N GLY A 104 2.29 -5.79 4.33
CA GLY A 104 1.83 -7.11 4.78
C GLY A 104 2.96 -7.98 5.37
N TYR A 105 4.17 -7.88 4.81
CA TYR A 105 5.33 -8.60 5.32
C TYR A 105 5.77 -8.06 6.69
N HIS A 106 5.82 -6.74 6.87
CA HIS A 106 6.13 -6.13 8.17
C HIS A 106 5.08 -6.48 9.23
N THR A 107 3.80 -6.49 8.87
CA THR A 107 2.72 -6.93 9.80
C THR A 107 2.91 -8.39 10.24
N LEU A 108 3.37 -9.26 9.34
CA LEU A 108 3.67 -10.65 9.66
C LEU A 108 4.85 -10.75 10.65
N ILE A 109 5.91 -9.97 10.43
CA ILE A 109 7.06 -9.89 11.35
C ILE A 109 6.61 -9.41 12.74
N ASP A 110 5.82 -8.33 12.81
CA ASP A 110 5.28 -7.81 14.08
C ASP A 110 4.57 -8.93 14.87
N THR A 111 3.73 -9.70 14.18
CA THR A 111 2.91 -10.74 14.81
C THR A 111 3.76 -11.89 15.33
N LEU A 112 4.79 -12.32 14.58
CA LEU A 112 5.70 -13.38 15.00
C LEU A 112 6.55 -12.97 16.20
N LEU A 113 7.00 -11.72 16.22
CA LEU A 113 7.74 -11.16 17.34
C LEU A 113 6.85 -11.02 18.57
N LEU A 114 5.63 -10.48 18.41
CA LEU A 114 4.67 -10.35 19.50
C LEU A 114 4.32 -11.70 20.14
N GLY A 115 4.12 -12.74 19.32
CA GLY A 115 3.89 -14.10 19.81
C GLY A 115 5.07 -14.63 20.64
N SER A 116 6.30 -14.32 20.23
CA SER A 116 7.50 -14.68 21.00
C SER A 116 7.59 -13.95 22.33
N ILE A 117 7.27 -12.64 22.37
CA ILE A 117 7.21 -11.85 23.60
C ILE A 117 6.20 -12.44 24.58
N PHE A 118 4.98 -12.72 24.12
CA PHE A 118 3.95 -13.28 25.00
C PHE A 118 4.32 -14.65 25.55
N ARG A 119 4.96 -15.50 24.75
CA ARG A 119 5.49 -16.78 25.23
C ARG A 119 6.53 -16.58 26.34
N ASP A 120 7.48 -15.67 26.14
CA ASP A 120 8.58 -15.45 27.07
C ASP A 120 8.04 -14.84 28.39
N MET A 121 7.10 -13.90 28.31
CA MET A 121 6.39 -13.34 29.48
C MET A 121 5.64 -14.43 30.26
N ASN A 122 4.96 -15.34 29.58
CA ASN A 122 4.19 -16.42 30.22
C ASN A 122 5.08 -17.45 30.93
N THR A 123 6.33 -17.61 30.49
CA THR A 123 7.29 -18.55 31.09
C THR A 123 8.20 -17.92 32.14
N GLY A 124 8.03 -16.62 32.43
CA GLY A 124 8.93 -15.86 33.31
C GLY A 124 10.35 -15.68 32.73
N ALA A 125 10.54 -16.00 31.45
CA ALA A 125 11.79 -15.78 30.75
C ALA A 125 12.01 -14.28 30.56
N LYS A 126 13.21 -13.78 30.90
CA LYS A 126 13.57 -12.39 30.62
C LYS A 126 13.63 -12.20 29.10
N LEU A 127 12.93 -11.16 28.62
CA LEU A 127 12.99 -10.76 27.22
C LEU A 127 14.44 -10.52 26.83
N LYS A 128 14.94 -11.25 25.82
CA LYS A 128 16.28 -10.99 25.27
C LYS A 128 16.22 -9.74 24.41
N ASP A 129 16.75 -8.65 24.96
CA ASP A 129 17.02 -7.38 24.27
C ASP A 129 15.79 -6.60 23.76
N PRO A 130 15.14 -5.77 24.62
CA PRO A 130 14.01 -4.94 24.24
C PRO A 130 14.36 -3.80 23.26
N ALA A 131 15.65 -3.49 23.03
CA ALA A 131 16.07 -2.37 22.18
C ALA A 131 16.00 -2.67 20.66
N LYS A 132 15.81 -3.95 20.28
CA LYS A 132 15.58 -4.33 18.88
C LYS A 132 14.24 -3.83 18.33
N PHE A 133 13.31 -3.45 19.21
CA PHE A 133 11.96 -3.04 18.83
C PHE A 133 11.86 -1.57 18.43
N GLU A 134 12.69 -0.69 19.00
CA GLU A 134 12.65 0.74 18.70
C GLU A 134 13.51 1.15 17.49
N SER A 135 14.34 0.24 16.94
CA SER A 135 15.39 0.63 15.98
C SER A 135 15.54 -0.27 14.75
N GLY A 136 14.76 -1.34 14.60
CA GLY A 136 15.10 -2.45 13.70
C GLY A 136 14.69 -2.33 12.24
N HIS A 137 13.52 -1.78 11.91
CA HIS A 137 12.97 -1.90 10.54
C HIS A 137 12.47 -0.61 9.87
N PHE A 138 12.42 0.51 10.59
CA PHE A 138 11.98 1.79 10.00
C PHE A 138 13.10 2.56 9.25
N ARG A 139 14.37 2.21 9.48
CA ARG A 139 15.54 2.85 8.85
C ARG A 139 16.06 2.11 7.61
N GLN A 140 15.20 1.78 6.65
CA GLN A 140 15.65 1.53 5.27
C GLN A 140 14.70 2.16 4.26
N SER A 141 14.69 3.50 4.20
CA SER A 141 14.49 4.17 2.91
C SER A 141 15.75 4.97 2.61
N HIS A 142 16.38 4.60 1.51
CA HIS A 142 17.55 5.28 0.98
C HIS A 142 17.18 6.74 0.71
N ARG A 143 17.86 7.68 1.38
CA ARG A 143 17.98 9.05 0.88
C ARG A 143 18.80 9.00 -0.41
N SER A 144 18.13 8.94 -1.56
CA SER A 144 18.73 9.50 -2.77
C SER A 144 18.61 11.03 -2.66
N PRO A 145 19.72 11.78 -2.68
CA PRO A 145 19.63 13.23 -2.69
C PRO A 145 19.07 13.67 -4.04
N VAL A 146 17.93 14.35 -4.01
CA VAL A 146 17.48 15.13 -5.16
C VAL A 146 18.46 16.31 -5.27
N GLY A 147 19.39 16.20 -6.21
CA GLY A 147 20.22 17.30 -6.65
C GLY A 147 19.38 18.33 -7.41
N VAL A 148 19.64 19.58 -7.04
CA VAL A 148 19.37 20.88 -7.69
C VAL A 148 18.78 20.84 -9.10
#